data_AF-A0A4Y9EN26-F1
#
_entry.id   AF-A0A4Y9EN26-F1
#
_cell.length_a   1.000
_cell.length_b   1.000
_cell.length_c   1.000
_cell.angle_alpha   90.00
_cell.angle_beta   90.00
_cell.angle_gamma   90.00
#
_symmetry.space_group_name_H-M   'P 1'
#
loop_
_entity.id
_entity.type
_entity.pdbx_description
1 polymer ?
#
loop_
_entity_poly.entity_id
_entity_poly.type
_entity_poly.pdbx_seq_one_letter_code
_entity_poly.pdbx_strand_id
1 'polypeptide(L)'
;MEEDEEIQLDPVATVARITALEILVRQMMIIQLRILHEMKQIDLTPAYVETLAGLYTEKVDESKIIDSSSPEVNYEFKVNVIHNLERFFDEIADHLRANP
;
A
#
# COMPACT_ATOMS: atom_id res chain seq x y z
N MET A 1 -33.76 -16.13 -17.79
CA MET A 1 -33.21 -15.70 -16.50
C MET A 1 -31.97 -16.53 -16.32
N GLU A 2 -30.82 -15.97 -16.68
CA GLU A 2 -29.54 -16.57 -16.29
C GLU A 2 -29.48 -16.41 -14.77
N GLU A 3 -29.44 -17.55 -14.07
CA GLU A 3 -29.18 -17.57 -12.65
C GLU A 3 -27.79 -16.97 -12.46
N ASP A 4 -27.70 -15.86 -11.72
CA ASP A 4 -26.43 -15.32 -11.24
C ASP A 4 -25.78 -16.41 -10.38
N GLU A 5 -24.95 -17.27 -11.00
CA GLU A 5 -24.07 -18.18 -10.28
C GLU A 5 -23.17 -17.32 -9.40
N GLU A 6 -23.47 -17.29 -8.10
CA GLU A 6 -22.65 -16.66 -7.09
C GLU A 6 -21.29 -17.39 -7.08
N ILE A 7 -20.32 -16.89 -7.82
CA ILE A 7 -18.96 -17.43 -7.85
C ILE A 7 -18.32 -17.15 -6.48
N GLN A 8 -18.57 -18.03 -5.52
CA GLN A 8 -17.83 -18.05 -4.27
C GLN A 8 -16.46 -18.69 -4.55
N LEU A 9 -15.45 -17.84 -4.67
CA LEU A 9 -14.06 -18.29 -4.69
C LEU A 9 -13.72 -18.99 -3.37
N ASP A 10 -12.97 -20.08 -3.46
CA ASP A 10 -12.37 -20.73 -2.30
C ASP A 10 -11.61 -19.68 -1.43
N PRO A 11 -11.81 -19.65 -0.09
CA PRO A 11 -11.19 -18.65 0.77
C PRO A 11 -9.65 -18.65 0.69
N VAL A 12 -9.01 -19.81 0.53
CA VAL A 12 -7.55 -19.89 0.41
C VAL A 12 -7.10 -19.29 -0.93
N ALA A 13 -7.81 -19.59 -2.02
CA ALA A 13 -7.55 -18.98 -3.32
C ALA A 13 -7.76 -17.45 -3.29
N THR A 14 -8.75 -16.97 -2.54
CA THR A 14 -9.02 -15.54 -2.37
C THR A 14 -7.88 -14.84 -1.63
N VAL A 15 -7.44 -15.40 -0.49
CA VAL A 15 -6.29 -14.88 0.26
C VAL A 15 -5.04 -14.85 -0.61
N ALA A 16 -4.73 -15.94 -1.32
CA ALA A 16 -3.55 -16.02 -2.19
C ALA A 16 -3.56 -14.93 -3.28
N ARG A 17 -4.72 -14.67 -3.89
CA ARG A 17 -4.88 -13.60 -4.89
C ARG A 17 -4.69 -12.21 -4.30
N ILE A 18 -5.27 -11.94 -3.14
CA ILE A 18 -5.11 -10.65 -2.44
C ILE A 18 -3.63 -10.43 -2.09
N THR A 19 -2.97 -11.45 -1.53
CA THR A 19 -1.53 -11.38 -1.20
C THR A 19 -0.68 -11.11 -2.45
N ALA A 20 -0.98 -11.78 -3.57
CA ALA A 20 -0.26 -11.53 -4.83
C ALA A 20 -0.44 -10.08 -5.32
N LEU A 21 -1.65 -9.53 -5.23
CA LEU A 21 -1.92 -8.14 -5.58
C LEU A 21 -1.18 -7.16 -4.65
N GLU A 22 -1.14 -7.43 -3.34
CA GLU A 22 -0.39 -6.61 -2.38
C GLU A 22 1.10 -6.57 -2.72
N ILE A 23 1.71 -7.73 -3.01
CA ILE A 23 3.11 -7.83 -3.41
C ILE A 23 3.37 -7.06 -4.71
N LEU A 24 2.49 -7.19 -5.72
CA LEU A 24 2.63 -6.49 -6.99
C LEU A 24 2.61 -4.96 -6.81
N VAL A 25 1.66 -4.45 -6.02
CA VAL A 25 1.57 -3.00 -5.73
C VAL A 25 2.83 -2.51 -5.02
N ARG A 26 3.32 -3.25 -4.01
CA ARG A 26 4.58 -2.92 -3.32
C ARG A 26 5.78 -2.87 -4.27
N GLN A 27 5.91 -3.87 -5.15
CA GLN A 27 6.98 -3.90 -6.15
C GLN A 27 6.90 -2.73 -7.14
N MET A 28 5.70 -2.37 -7.59
CA MET A 28 5.49 -1.20 -8.43
C MET A 28 5.93 0.09 -7.74
N MET A 29 5.58 0.27 -6.46
CA MET A 29 6.01 1.46 -5.69
C MET A 29 7.54 1.55 -5.59
N ILE A 30 8.23 0.44 -5.29
CA ILE A 30 9.70 0.40 -5.25
C ILE A 30 10.29 0.81 -6.61
N ILE A 31 9.77 0.26 -7.71
CA ILE A 31 10.24 0.57 -9.06
C ILE A 31 10.03 2.06 -9.36
N GLN A 32 8.86 2.63 -9.02
CA GLN A 32 8.58 4.05 -9.22
C GLN A 32 9.55 4.95 -8.44
N LEU A 33 9.81 4.64 -7.16
CA LEU A 33 10.80 5.38 -6.35
C LEU A 33 12.20 5.32 -6.99
N ARG A 34 12.62 4.15 -7.45
CA ARG A 34 13.90 3.98 -8.13
C ARG A 34 13.98 4.77 -9.43
N ILE A 35 12.95 4.72 -10.27
CA ILE A 35 12.90 5.49 -11.52
C ILE A 35 13.00 6.99 -11.23
N LEU A 36 12.24 7.51 -10.26
CA LEU A 36 12.29 8.92 -9.89
C LEU A 36 13.67 9.34 -9.38
N HIS A 37 14.34 8.46 -8.64
CA HIS A 37 15.71 8.68 -8.19
C HIS A 37 16.72 8.70 -9.34
N GLU A 38 16.66 7.71 -10.24
CA GLU A 38 17.53 7.65 -11.43
C GLU A 38 17.33 8.86 -12.35
N MET A 39 16.10 9.37 -12.44
CA MET A 39 15.77 10.61 -13.15
C MET A 39 16.17 11.89 -12.39
N LYS A 40 16.78 11.76 -11.20
CA LYS A 40 17.19 12.85 -10.31
C LYS A 40 16.05 13.81 -9.92
N GLN A 41 14.82 13.29 -9.89
CA GLN A 41 13.63 14.03 -9.42
C GLN A 41 13.52 13.98 -7.90
N ILE A 42 14.06 12.93 -7.29
CA ILE A 42 14.10 12.74 -5.84
C ILE A 42 15.49 12.25 -5.42
N ASP A 43 15.85 12.50 -4.17
CA ASP A 43 16.98 11.87 -3.53
C ASP A 43 16.48 10.75 -2.61
N LEU A 44 16.70 9.50 -3.01
CA LEU A 44 16.12 8.32 -2.35
C LEU A 44 16.95 7.95 -1.12
N THR A 45 16.80 8.74 -0.06
CA THR A 45 17.44 8.54 1.23
C THR A 45 16.46 7.95 2.25
N PRO A 46 16.94 7.33 3.35
CA PRO A 46 16.05 6.89 4.43
C PRO A 46 15.13 8.01 4.95
N ALA A 47 15.66 9.22 5.14
CA ALA A 47 14.89 10.38 5.59
C ALA A 47 13.80 10.80 4.59
N TYR A 48 14.08 10.70 3.29
CA TYR A 48 13.07 10.96 2.26
C TYR A 48 11.94 9.94 2.32
N VAL A 49 12.27 8.65 2.48
CA VAL A 49 11.29 7.57 2.60
C VAL A 49 10.40 7.72 3.84
N GLU A 50 10.98 8.08 5.00
CA GLU A 50 10.23 8.38 6.22
C GLU A 50 9.27 9.56 6.01
N THR A 51 9.69 10.58 5.26
CA THR A 51 8.82 11.71 4.91
C THR A 51 7.64 11.26 4.03
N LEU A 52 7.87 10.35 3.08
CA LEU A 52 6.80 9.79 2.25
C LEU A 52 5.76 9.03 3.08
N ALA A 53 6.18 8.29 4.11
CA ALA A 53 5.25 7.57 4.99
C ALA A 53 4.23 8.51 5.65
N GLY A 54 4.68 9.67 6.14
CA GLY A 54 3.81 10.71 6.69
C GLY A 54 2.83 11.26 5.64
N LEU A 55 3.32 11.60 4.45
CA LEU A 55 2.50 12.13 3.36
C LEU A 55 1.44 11.11 2.88
N TYR A 56 1.80 9.83 2.82
CA TYR A 56 0.86 8.77 2.48
C TYR A 56 -0.23 8.61 3.54
N THR A 57 0.13 8.69 4.83
CA THR A 57 -0.81 8.62 5.95
C THR A 57 -1.85 9.74 5.86
N GLU A 58 -1.41 10.99 5.64
CA GLU A 58 -2.32 12.14 5.43
C GLU A 58 -3.25 11.91 4.23
N LYS A 59 -2.72 11.38 3.13
CA LYS A 59 -3.53 11.11 1.93
C LYS A 59 -4.56 10.00 2.14
N VAL A 60 -4.22 8.94 2.87
CA VAL A 60 -5.16 7.87 3.22
C VAL A 60 -6.25 8.42 4.14
N ASP A 61 -5.91 9.27 5.10
CA ASP A 61 -6.89 9.87 6.01
C ASP A 61 -7.89 10.77 5.25
N GLU A 62 -7.42 11.60 4.31
CA GLU A 62 -8.26 12.45 3.45
C GLU A 62 -9.12 11.65 2.46
N SER A 63 -8.72 10.42 2.15
CA SER A 63 -9.31 9.66 1.05
C SER A 63 -10.71 9.11 1.37
N LYS A 64 -11.48 8.86 0.30
CA LYS A 64 -12.73 8.09 0.34
C LYS A 64 -12.52 6.71 -0.32
N ILE A 65 -11.47 5.99 0.08
CA ILE A 65 -11.05 4.73 -0.57
C ILE A 65 -12.18 3.69 -0.63
N ILE A 66 -13.09 3.70 0.34
CA ILE A 66 -14.22 2.77 0.42
C ILE A 66 -15.52 3.54 0.53
N ASP A 67 -16.48 3.10 -0.29
CA ASP A 67 -17.87 3.50 -0.20
C ASP A 67 -18.59 2.64 0.85
N SER A 68 -18.35 2.96 2.12
CA SER A 68 -19.01 2.33 3.26
C SER A 68 -20.01 3.31 3.87
N SER A 69 -21.23 2.83 4.15
CA SER A 69 -22.23 3.58 4.91
C SER A 69 -21.94 3.66 6.41
N SER A 70 -20.98 2.86 6.91
CA SER A 70 -20.50 2.90 8.31
C SER A 70 -19.18 3.68 8.40
N PRO A 71 -19.15 4.78 9.18
CA PRO A 71 -17.92 5.51 9.51
C PRO A 71 -16.88 4.65 10.24
N GLU A 72 -17.30 3.73 11.11
CA GLU A 72 -16.42 2.87 11.89
C GLU A 72 -15.64 1.90 10.99
N VAL A 73 -16.34 1.24 10.05
CA VAL A 73 -15.69 0.34 9.08
C VAL A 73 -14.69 1.10 8.20
N ASN A 74 -15.01 2.33 7.84
CA ASN A 74 -14.10 3.17 7.06
C ASN A 74 -12.85 3.54 7.88
N TYR A 75 -13.03 3.92 9.14
CA TYR A 75 -11.93 4.24 10.05
C TYR A 75 -11.00 3.03 10.26
N GLU A 76 -11.54 1.86 10.62
CA GLU A 76 -10.74 0.65 10.87
C GLU A 76 -9.96 0.21 9.62
N PHE A 77 -10.59 0.28 8.45
CA PHE A 77 -9.91 0.00 7.20
C PHE A 77 -8.77 0.97 6.93
N LYS A 78 -8.99 2.29 7.10
CA LYS A 78 -7.93 3.30 6.92
C LYS A 78 -6.76 3.06 7.86
N VAL A 79 -7.03 2.75 9.13
CA VAL A 79 -5.99 2.43 10.12
C VAL A 79 -5.18 1.21 9.68
N ASN A 80 -5.83 0.16 9.17
CA ASN A 80 -5.12 -1.02 8.65
C ASN A 80 -4.26 -0.70 7.43
N VAL A 81 -4.75 0.14 6.50
CA VAL A 81 -3.97 0.60 5.34
C VAL A 81 -2.77 1.43 5.79
N ILE A 82 -2.95 2.34 6.75
CA ILE A 82 -1.87 3.18 7.29
C ILE A 82 -0.78 2.30 7.90
N HIS A 83 -1.12 1.38 8.81
CA HIS A 83 -0.13 0.47 9.42
C HIS A 83 0.62 -0.38 8.38
N ASN A 84 -0.08 -0.82 7.33
CA ASN A 84 0.53 -1.61 6.27
C ASN A 84 1.55 -0.79 5.46
N LEU A 85 1.24 0.49 5.19
CA LEU A 85 2.12 1.43 4.51
C LEU A 85 3.30 1.87 5.38
N GLU A 86 3.08 2.14 6.66
CA GLU A 86 4.15 2.48 7.62
C GLU A 86 5.21 1.37 7.63
N ARG A 87 4.76 0.13 7.83
CA ARG A 87 5.66 -1.03 7.80
C ARG A 87 6.43 -1.14 6.47
N PHE A 88 5.75 -0.89 5.34
CA PHE A 88 6.38 -0.94 4.03
C PHE A 88 7.50 0.09 3.88
N PHE A 89 7.25 1.34 4.29
CA PHE A 89 8.25 2.40 4.21
C PHE A 89 9.40 2.19 5.20
N ASP A 90 9.13 1.66 6.39
CA ASP A 90 10.17 1.26 7.34
C ASP A 90 11.10 0.21 6.73
N GLU A 91 10.54 -0.82 6.08
CA GLU A 91 11.32 -1.87 5.40
C GLU A 91 12.21 -1.30 4.28
N ILE A 92 11.73 -0.29 3.53
CA ILE A 92 12.53 0.41 2.52
C ILE A 92 13.63 1.25 3.18
N ALA A 93 13.31 2.01 4.22
CA ALA A 93 14.27 2.86 4.91
C ALA A 93 15.39 2.02 5.53
N ASP A 94 15.06 0.90 6.16
CA ASP A 94 16.03 -0.08 6.67
C ASP A 94 16.91 -0.65 5.57
N HIS A 95 16.34 -0.99 4.41
CA HIS A 95 17.10 -1.47 3.27
C HIS A 95 18.12 -0.43 2.79
N LEU A 96 17.72 0.85 2.67
CA LEU A 96 18.60 1.94 2.27
C LEU A 96 19.69 2.22 3.31
N ARG A 97 19.39 2.15 4.61
CA ARG A 97 20.41 2.29 5.67
C ARG A 97 21.46 1.18 5.61
N ALA A 98 21.02 -0.04 5.28
CA ALA A 98 21.92 -1.18 5.12
C ALA A 98 22.72 -1.15 3.80
N ASN A 99 22.27 -0.39 2.80
CA ASN A 99 22.85 -0.31 1.45
C ASN A 99 22.96 1.17 1.00
N PRO A 100 23.91 1.94 1.55
CA PRO A 100 24.06 3.37 1.29
C PRO A 100 24.60 3.69 -0.12
#